data_AF-A0A662T807-F1
#
_entry.id   AF-A0A662T807-F1
#
_cell.length_a   1.000
_cell.length_b   1.000
_cell.length_c   1.000
_cell.angle_alpha   90.00
_cell.angle_beta   90.00
_cell.angle_gamma   90.00
#
_symmetry.space_group_name_H-M   'P 1'
#
loop_
_entity.id
_entity.type
_entity.pdbx_description
1 polymer ?
#
loop_
_entity_poly.entity_id
_entity_poly.type
_entity_poly.pdbx_seq_one_letter_code
_entity_poly.pdbx_strand_id
1 'polypeptide(L)' 'VIVSLERPGYRVKRRKYRRSKVGKRALISREEAIEFMKEKFGVEIV' A
#
# COMPACT_ATOMS: atom_id res chain seq x y z
N VAL A 1 -4.03 -8.01 -15.34
CA VAL A 1 -4.33 -6.71 -14.68
C VAL A 1 -3.44 -6.60 -13.45
N ILE A 2 -2.78 -5.47 -13.23
CA ILE A 2 -1.87 -5.25 -12.08
C ILE A 2 -2.40 -4.06 -11.28
N VAL A 3 -2.56 -4.21 -9.97
CA VAL A 3 -3.08 -3.17 -9.07
C VAL A 3 -2.03 -2.87 -8.00
N SER A 4 -1.71 -1.60 -7.79
CA SER A 4 -0.78 -1.15 -6.75
C SER A 4 -1.53 -0.55 -5.56
N LEU A 5 -1.34 -1.11 -4.36
CA LEU A 5 -1.88 -0.59 -3.11
C LEU A 5 -0.85 0.31 -2.42
N GLU A 6 -1.29 1.48 -1.95
CA GLU A 6 -0.43 2.44 -1.25
C GLU A 6 -1.15 3.04 -0.04
N ARG A 7 -0.41 3.24 1.06
CA ARG A 7 -0.91 3.99 2.22
C ARG A 7 -0.84 5.50 1.96
N PRO A 8 -1.74 6.30 2.55
CA PRO A 8 -1.62 7.74 2.54
C PRO A 8 -0.25 8.15 3.12
N GLY A 9 0.47 9.02 2.42
CA GLY A 9 1.84 9.42 2.77
C GLY A 9 2.95 8.73 1.99
N TYR A 10 2.66 7.71 1.17
CA TYR A 10 3.66 7.07 0.30
C TYR A 10 4.30 8.05 -0.71
N ARG A 11 3.65 9.19 -0.98
CA ARG A 11 4.16 10.31 -1.79
C ARG A 11 5.53 10.81 -1.33
N VAL A 12 5.89 10.68 -0.06
CA VAL A 12 7.20 11.10 0.48
C VAL A 12 8.37 10.38 -0.23
N LYS A 13 8.14 9.17 -0.75
CA LYS A 13 9.12 8.42 -1.55
C LYS A 13 9.21 8.89 -3.00
N ARG A 14 8.20 9.59 -3.52
CA ARG A 14 8.09 10.01 -4.93
C ARG A 14 8.34 11.51 -5.14
N ARG A 15 8.21 12.35 -4.11
CA ARG A 15 8.37 13.81 -4.22
C ARG A 15 9.81 14.20 -4.61
N LYS A 16 9.91 15.26 -5.43
CA LYS A 16 11.19 15.85 -5.90
C LYS A 16 11.94 16.55 -4.77
N TYR A 17 11.24 17.36 -3.97
CA TYR A 17 11.82 18.08 -2.85
C TYR A 17 11.78 17.25 -1.56
N ARG A 18 12.91 17.15 -0.85
CA ARG A 18 13.09 16.40 0.41
C ARG A 18 12.57 14.95 0.36
N ARG A 19 13.01 14.15 -0.61
CA ARG A 19 12.66 12.72 -0.68
C ARG A 19 13.08 12.02 0.62
N SER A 20 12.20 11.17 1.17
CA SER A 20 12.52 10.38 2.36
C SER A 20 12.04 8.94 2.21
N LYS A 21 12.67 8.02 2.93
CA LYS A 21 12.26 6.61 2.94
C LYS A 21 10.94 6.48 3.71
N VAL A 22 10.04 5.65 3.19
CA VAL A 22 8.82 5.25 3.91
C VAL A 22 9.23 4.21 4.94
N GLY A 23 8.89 4.44 6.20
CA GLY A 23 9.20 3.52 7.28
C GLY A 23 8.45 2.19 7.13
N LYS A 24 8.98 1.11 7.72
CA LYS A 24 8.40 -0.24 7.61
C LYS A 24 6.94 -0.32 8.04
N ARG A 25 6.53 0.48 9.04
CA ARG A 25 5.14 0.57 9.52
C ARG A 25 4.16 1.19 8.52
N ALA A 26 4.65 2.00 7.59
CA ALA A 26 3.83 2.64 6.56
C ALA A 26 3.90 1.88 5.23
N LEU A 27 4.65 0.77 5.16
CA LEU A 27 4.55 -0.20 4.07
C LEU A 27 3.39 -1.14 4.37
N ILE A 28 2.68 -1.55 3.34
CA ILE A 28 1.57 -2.49 3.44
C ILE A 28 2.17 -3.91 3.47
N SER A 29 1.79 -4.70 4.46
CA SER A 29 2.14 -6.12 4.50
C SER A 29 1.24 -6.91 3.55
N ARG A 30 1.64 -8.13 3.19
CA ARG A 30 0.84 -8.99 2.32
C ARG A 30 -0.51 -9.34 2.95
N GLU A 31 -0.55 -9.55 4.26
CA GLU A 31 -1.76 -9.87 5.02
C GLU A 31 -2.76 -8.71 4.99
N GLU A 32 -2.30 -7.50 5.29
CA GLU A 32 -3.16 -6.30 5.23
C GLU A 32 -3.68 -6.03 3.82
N ALA A 33 -2.88 -6.31 2.79
CA ALA A 33 -3.30 -6.17 1.40
C ALA A 33 -4.43 -7.15 1.06
N ILE A 34 -4.34 -8.39 1.53
CA ILE A 34 -5.35 -9.44 1.33
C ILE A 34 -6.64 -9.07 2.07
N GLU A 35 -6.54 -8.63 3.33
CA GLU A 35 -7.68 -8.21 4.14
C GLU A 35 -8.38 -6.99 3.53
N PHE A 36 -7.62 -5.95 3.13
CA PHE A 36 -8.18 -4.78 2.45
C PHE A 36 -8.92 -5.14 1.16
N MET A 37 -8.38 -6.06 0.37
CA MET A 37 -9.01 -6.48 -0.88
C MET A 37 -10.29 -7.29 -0.62
N LYS A 38 -10.28 -8.16 0.41
CA LYS A 38 -11.47 -8.90 0.85
C LYS A 38 -12.57 -7.96 1.34
N GLU A 39 -12.25 -7.00 2.22
CA GLU A 39 -13.25 -6.09 2.81
C GLU A 39 -13.83 -5.10 1.81
N LYS A 40 -12.99 -4.43 1.01
CA LYS A 40 -13.44 -3.36 0.12
C LYS A 40 -14.05 -3.85 -1.17
N PHE A 41 -13.56 -4.98 -1.68
CA PHE A 41 -13.92 -5.46 -3.01
C PHE A 41 -14.62 -6.83 -2.98
N GLY A 42 -14.79 -7.44 -1.80
CA GLY A 42 -15.52 -8.70 -1.65
C GLY A 42 -14.88 -9.88 -2.38
N VAL A 43 -13.57 -9.81 -2.68
CA VAL A 43 -12.88 -10.82 -3.49
C VAL A 43 -12.18 -11.82 -2.60
N GLU A 44 -12.40 -13.10 -2.85
CA GLU A 44 -11.69 -14.19 -2.19
C GLU A 44 -10.39 -14.48 -2.95
N ILE A 45 -9.26 -14.28 -2.28
CA ILE A 45 -7.92 -14.48 -2.84
C ILE A 45 -7.53 -15.95 -2.57
N VAL A 46 -7.50 -16.75 -3.64
CA VAL A 46 -7.06 -18.17 -3.68
C VAL A 46 -5.61 -18.26 -4.14
#